data_AF-A0A9E0TLI1-F1
#
_entry.id   AF-A0A9E0TLI1-F1
#
_cell.length_a   1.000
_cell.length_b   1.000
_cell.length_c   1.000
_cell.angle_alpha   90.00
_cell.angle_beta   90.00
_cell.angle_gamma   90.00
#
_symmetry.space_group_name_H-M   'P 1'
#
loop_
_entity.id
_entity.type
_entity.pdbx_description
1 polymer ?
#
loop_
_entity_poly.entity_id
_entity_poly.type
_entity_poly.pdbx_seq_one_letter_code
_entity_poly.pdbx_strand_id
1 'polypeptide(L)' 'MSQYVFPARTTTAEIELGTTLQPKFGPDGLIPCIAQDVHTGEVLMFA' A
#
# COMPACT_ATOMS: atom_id res chain seq x y z
N MET A 1 -5.92 -11.00 -16.88
CA MET A 1 -5.85 -10.09 -15.72
C MET A 1 -5.24 -10.87 -14.57
N SER A 2 -4.00 -10.55 -14.17
CA SER A 2 -3.31 -11.32 -13.13
C SER A 2 -4.00 -11.12 -11.79
N GLN A 3 -4.62 -12.17 -11.26
CA GLN A 3 -5.41 -12.13 -10.03
C GLN A 3 -4.49 -12.33 -8.82
N TYR A 4 -3.62 -11.36 -8.55
CA TYR A 4 -2.96 -11.29 -7.24
C TYR A 4 -3.92 -10.59 -6.27
N VAL A 5 -4.69 -11.38 -5.51
CA VAL A 5 -5.60 -10.87 -4.49
C VAL A 5 -4.85 -10.80 -3.17
N PHE A 6 -4.75 -9.60 -2.62
CA PHE A 6 -4.30 -9.43 -1.23
C PHE A 6 -5.43 -9.86 -0.27
N PRO A 7 -5.11 -10.47 0.89
CA PRO A 7 -6.10 -10.75 1.91
C PRO A 7 -6.80 -9.46 2.39
N ALA A 8 -8.09 -9.57 2.71
CA ALA A 8 -8.84 -8.46 3.31
C ALA A 8 -8.21 -8.04 4.64
N ARG A 9 -8.36 -6.76 5.02
CA ARG A 9 -7.92 -6.27 6.33
C ARG A 9 -8.70 -6.92 7.46
N THR A 10 -7.99 -7.27 8.53
CA THR A 10 -8.53 -7.90 9.73
C THR A 10 -8.46 -6.92 10.91
N THR A 11 -7.90 -7.30 12.06
CA THR A 11 -7.82 -6.43 13.24
C THR A 11 -6.67 -5.43 13.15
N THR A 12 -6.77 -4.31 13.88
CA THR A 12 -5.69 -3.31 13.97
C THR A 12 -4.36 -3.94 14.42
N ALA A 13 -4.41 -4.82 15.43
CA ALA A 13 -3.21 -5.50 15.95
C ALA A 13 -2.53 -6.37 14.90
N GLU A 14 -3.28 -7.11 14.08
CA GLU A 14 -2.71 -7.93 13.01
C GLU A 14 -2.14 -7.06 11.87
N ILE A 15 -2.79 -5.95 11.55
CA ILE A 15 -2.32 -5.00 10.54
C ILE A 15 -1.00 -4.35 10.98
N GLU A 16 -0.91 -3.90 12.23
CA GLU A 16 0.29 -3.27 12.80
C GLU A 16 1.44 -4.26 12.95
N LEU A 17 1.13 -5.53 13.29
CA LEU A 17 2.12 -6.59 13.33
C LEU A 17 2.74 -6.86 11.94
N GLY A 18 1.97 -6.66 10.86
CA GLY A 18 2.49 -6.64 9.50
C GLY A 18 3.00 -7.99 8.98
N THR A 19 2.68 -9.10 9.64
CA THR A 19 3.06 -10.46 9.21
C THR A 19 2.30 -10.92 7.97
N THR A 20 1.15 -10.32 7.69
CA THR A 20 0.37 -10.52 6.46
C THR A 20 0.26 -9.20 5.70
N LEU A 21 0.57 -9.22 4.40
CA LEU A 21 0.49 -8.04 3.54
C LEU A 21 -0.98 -7.72 3.20
N GLN A 22 -1.56 -6.76 3.92
CA GLN A 22 -2.98 -6.34 3.80
C GLN A 22 -3.10 -4.83 3.47
N PRO A 23 -2.65 -4.39 2.27
CA PRO A 23 -2.75 -3.00 1.82
C PRO A 23 -4.21 -2.52 1.78
N LYS A 24 -4.42 -1.22 2.07
CA LYS A 24 -5.75 -0.61 2.07
C LYS A 24 -6.01 0.06 0.73
N PHE A 25 -6.61 -0.67 -0.20
CA PHE A 25 -7.11 -0.09 -1.45
C PHE A 25 -8.40 0.70 -1.22
N GLY A 26 -8.59 1.75 -2.02
CA GLY A 26 -9.84 2.48 -2.13
C GLY A 26 -10.93 1.69 -2.86
N PRO A 27 -12.15 2.23 -2.95
CA PRO A 27 -13.27 1.59 -3.66
C PRO A 27 -13.00 1.34 -5.16
N ASP A 28 -12.07 2.10 -5.75
CA ASP A 28 -11.59 1.98 -7.13
C ASP A 28 -10.44 0.96 -7.30
N GLY A 29 -9.99 0.33 -6.21
CA GLY A 29 -8.88 -0.60 -6.23
C GLY A 29 -7.51 0.06 -6.29
N LEU A 30 -7.39 1.37 -6.02
CA LEU A 30 -6.13 2.11 -6.04
C LEU A 30 -5.63 2.43 -4.61
N ILE A 31 -4.34 2.72 -4.49
CA ILE A 31 -3.70 3.21 -3.27
C ILE A 31 -2.76 4.36 -3.65
N PRO A 32 -2.76 5.49 -2.93
CA PRO A 32 -1.88 6.61 -3.25
C PRO A 32 -0.40 6.20 -3.16
N CYS A 33 0.39 6.67 -4.11
CA CYS A 33 1.82 6.41 -4.19
C CYS A 33 2.59 7.72 -4.27
N ILE A 34 3.68 7.81 -3.51
CA ILE A 34 4.65 8.90 -3.59
C ILE A 34 5.97 8.31 -4.07
N ALA A 35 6.44 8.75 -5.23
CA ALA A 35 7.79 8.45 -5.67
C ALA A 35 8.73 9.53 -5.12
N GLN A 36 9.82 9.11 -4.50
CA GLN A 36 10.78 9.99 -3.85
C GLN A 36 12.20 9.64 -4.31
N ASP A 37 13.04 10.65 -4.50
CA ASP A 37 14.47 10.43 -4.68
C ASP A 37 15.09 9.87 -3.39
N VAL A 38 15.82 8.75 -3.51
CA VAL A 38 16.34 8.00 -2.37
C VAL A 38 17.50 8.70 -1.64
N HIS A 39 18.17 9.67 -2.28
CA HIS A 39 19.33 10.36 -1.73
C HIS A 39 18.96 11.74 -1.18
N THR A 40 18.07 12.47 -1.85
CA THR A 40 17.70 13.84 -1.48
C THR A 40 16.41 13.92 -0.67
N GLY A 41 15.54 12.91 -0.78
CA GLY A 41 14.19 12.97 -0.22
C GLY A 41 13.23 13.87 -1.00
N GLU A 42 13.59 14.32 -2.20
CA GLU A 42 12.69 15.09 -3.06
C GLU A 42 11.51 14.24 -3.53
N VAL A 43 10.29 14.76 -3.44
CA VAL A 43 9.10 14.11 -4.00
C VAL A 43 9.08 14.35 -5.50
N LEU A 44 9.20 13.26 -6.27
CA LEU A 44 9.24 13.28 -7.73
C LEU A 44 7.85 13.15 -8.36
N MET A 45 6.94 12.43 -7.70
CA MET A 45 5.60 12.15 -8.21
C MET A 45 4.61 11.83 -7.09
N PHE A 46 3.35 12.21 -7.32
CA PHE A 46 2.18 11.72 -6.60
C PHE A 46 1.18 11.12 -7.61
N ALA A 47 0.71 9.91 -7.34
CA ALA A 47 -0.24 9.16 -8.17
C ALA A 47 -1.28 8.43 -7.32
#